data_AF-A0A9X4RTR9-F1
#
_entry.id   AF-A0A9X4RTR9-F1
#
_cell.length_a   1.000
_cell.length_b   1.000
_cell.length_c   1.000
_cell.angle_alpha   90.00
_cell.angle_beta   90.00
_cell.angle_gamma   90.00
#
_symmetry.space_group_name_H-M   'P 1'
#
loop_
_entity.id
_entity.type
_entity.pdbx_description
1 polymer ?
#
loop_
_entity_poly.entity_id
_entity_poly.type
_entity_poly.pdbx_seq_one_letter_code
_entity_poly.pdbx_strand_id
1 'polypeptide(L)'
;MQYRIEKDTLGEVKVPADKKWGAQTERSRNNFKIGPEASMPHEIIEGFAYLKKAAAYANCELGVLPEDKRDKIAEVCDEILAGKLDDQFPLVIWQTGSGTQSNMNVNEVIANRAHEIAGNTIGEGEKTLQPNDDVNKSQSSNDTFPTGMHIAVYKKLIDVTIPGVEQMRDALQKKSEEFKDVVKIGRTHLMDATPVTLGQEFSGYVSQLNHGLKALKNTLPHLSELALGGTAVGTGLNTPKGYDVLVAKYIAEFTGLPFITAENKFEALAAHDAIVESHGALKQLAVSLNKIGNDIRMLASGPRSGIGEIIIPSNEPGSSIMPGKVNPTQAEALTMVCAQVMGNDVAVTIGGTQGHYELNVFKPMMAYNALQSAQLIGDACVSFTENCVDGIEPNHKKIQELLDNSLMLVTALNTKIGYYKAAEIAQTAHANGTSLKEEAVRLGYVSEEDFDKWVRPEDMV
;
A
#
# COMPACT_ATOMS: atom_id res chain seq x y z
N MET A 1 -36.43 -5.51 -19.44
CA MET A 1 -35.03 -5.98 -19.63
C MET A 1 -35.09 -7.16 -20.59
N GLN A 2 -34.33 -7.13 -21.69
CA GLN A 2 -34.24 -8.27 -22.60
C GLN A 2 -33.20 -9.26 -22.05
N TYR A 3 -33.44 -10.56 -22.23
CA TYR A 3 -32.57 -11.62 -21.75
C TYR A 3 -32.25 -12.58 -22.89
N ARG A 4 -31.05 -13.14 -22.86
CA ARG A 4 -30.71 -14.35 -23.63
C ARG A 4 -30.60 -15.55 -22.69
N ILE A 5 -30.82 -16.74 -23.23
CA ILE A 5 -30.69 -17.98 -22.49
C ILE A 5 -29.28 -18.51 -22.74
N GLU A 6 -28.49 -18.65 -21.68
CA GLU A 6 -27.21 -19.35 -21.70
C GLU A 6 -27.35 -20.64 -20.88
N LYS A 7 -26.45 -21.59 -21.12
CA LYS A 7 -26.48 -22.90 -20.46
C LYS A 7 -25.10 -23.25 -19.94
N ASP A 8 -25.06 -23.73 -18.70
CA ASP A 8 -23.91 -24.44 -18.13
C ASP A 8 -24.30 -25.89 -17.80
N THR A 9 -23.43 -26.62 -17.10
CA THR A 9 -23.68 -28.02 -16.72
C THR A 9 -24.83 -28.18 -15.72
N LEU A 10 -25.26 -27.11 -15.05
CA LEU A 10 -26.38 -27.11 -14.10
C LEU A 10 -27.71 -26.71 -14.74
N GLY A 11 -27.70 -26.25 -16.00
CA GLY A 11 -28.89 -25.94 -16.78
C GLY A 11 -28.91 -24.51 -17.31
N GLU A 12 -30.10 -24.06 -17.69
CA GLU A 12 -30.32 -22.76 -18.31
C GLU A 12 -30.36 -21.61 -17.30
N VAL A 13 -29.84 -20.44 -17.71
CA VAL A 13 -29.84 -19.19 -16.95
C VAL A 13 -30.21 -18.04 -17.88
N LYS A 14 -31.05 -17.11 -17.40
CA LYS A 14 -31.39 -15.88 -18.12
C LYS A 14 -30.34 -14.81 -17.85
N VAL A 15 -29.57 -14.45 -18.87
CA VAL A 15 -28.52 -13.43 -18.81
C VAL A 15 -29.01 -12.16 -19.52
N PRO A 16 -28.78 -10.94 -18.96
CA PRO A 16 -29.12 -9.70 -19.67
C PRO A 16 -28.50 -9.66 -21.08
N ALA A 17 -29.30 -9.31 -22.10
CA ALA A 17 -28.90 -9.45 -23.50
C ALA A 17 -27.72 -8.54 -23.91
N ASP A 18 -27.55 -7.40 -23.23
CA ASP A 18 -26.50 -6.40 -23.48
C ASP A 18 -25.13 -6.78 -22.88
N LYS A 19 -25.09 -7.80 -22.01
CA LYS A 19 -23.92 -8.15 -21.20
C LYS A 19 -23.13 -9.31 -21.80
N LYS A 20 -21.79 -9.23 -21.69
CA LYS A 20 -20.88 -10.18 -22.33
C LYS A 20 -20.53 -11.38 -21.43
N TRP A 21 -20.79 -11.34 -20.13
CA TRP A 21 -20.63 -12.53 -19.26
C TRP A 21 -21.67 -13.61 -19.55
N GLY A 22 -21.43 -14.86 -19.15
CA GLY A 22 -22.28 -16.01 -19.47
C GLY A 22 -23.04 -16.59 -18.27
N ALA A 23 -23.43 -17.85 -18.39
CA ALA A 23 -24.26 -18.55 -17.41
C ALA A 23 -23.60 -18.65 -16.02
N GLN A 24 -22.29 -18.92 -15.94
CA GLN A 24 -21.62 -19.11 -14.64
C GLN A 24 -21.49 -17.80 -13.88
N THR A 25 -21.19 -16.70 -14.57
CA THR A 25 -21.17 -15.37 -13.96
C THR A 25 -22.54 -14.98 -13.45
N GLU A 26 -23.58 -15.15 -14.27
CA GLU A 26 -24.95 -14.79 -13.88
C GLU A 26 -25.43 -15.66 -12.69
N ARG A 27 -25.04 -16.94 -12.64
CA ARG A 27 -25.30 -17.80 -11.49
C ARG A 27 -24.57 -17.32 -10.24
N SER A 28 -23.31 -16.92 -10.35
CA SER A 28 -22.54 -16.37 -9.23
C SER A 28 -23.17 -15.08 -8.68
N ARG A 29 -23.51 -14.11 -9.53
CA ARG A 29 -24.19 -12.86 -9.12
C ARG A 29 -25.46 -13.13 -8.31
N ASN A 30 -26.21 -14.16 -8.71
CA ASN A 30 -27.46 -14.51 -8.03
C ASN A 30 -27.25 -15.26 -6.71
N ASN A 31 -26.13 -15.97 -6.55
CA ASN A 31 -25.83 -16.76 -5.36
C ASN A 31 -25.01 -16.01 -4.30
N PHE A 32 -24.18 -15.05 -4.70
CA PHE A 32 -23.25 -14.32 -3.82
C PHE A 32 -23.63 -12.83 -3.72
N LYS A 33 -24.72 -12.55 -3.01
CA LYS A 33 -25.24 -11.19 -2.80
C LYS A 33 -24.72 -10.60 -1.48
N ILE A 34 -23.40 -10.51 -1.37
CA ILE A 34 -22.70 -10.08 -0.15
C ILE A 34 -21.82 -8.89 -0.52
N GLY A 35 -21.96 -7.77 0.20
CA GLY A 35 -21.23 -6.54 -0.08
C GLY A 35 -21.72 -5.78 -1.32
N PRO A 36 -21.01 -4.72 -1.72
CA PRO A 36 -21.34 -3.96 -2.93
C PRO A 36 -21.22 -4.82 -4.19
N GLU A 37 -22.14 -4.64 -5.14
CA GLU A 37 -22.06 -5.25 -6.47
C GLU A 37 -20.79 -4.79 -7.20
N ALA A 38 -20.23 -5.66 -8.06
CA ALA A 38 -19.00 -5.38 -8.81
C ALA A 38 -17.82 -4.93 -7.92
N SER A 39 -17.73 -5.48 -6.70
CA SER A 39 -16.69 -5.12 -5.73
C SER A 39 -15.35 -5.80 -5.96
N MET A 40 -15.26 -6.80 -6.85
CA MET A 40 -13.95 -7.37 -7.21
C MET A 40 -13.04 -6.25 -7.75
N PRO A 41 -11.82 -6.05 -7.21
CA PRO A 41 -10.95 -4.98 -7.66
C PRO A 41 -10.65 -5.08 -9.16
N HIS A 42 -10.67 -3.93 -9.85
CA HIS A 42 -10.42 -3.87 -11.29
C HIS A 42 -9.01 -4.38 -11.62
N GLU A 43 -8.03 -4.15 -10.74
CA GLU A 43 -6.65 -4.61 -10.89
C GLU A 43 -6.55 -6.15 -10.97
N ILE A 44 -7.48 -6.88 -10.31
CA ILE A 44 -7.55 -8.34 -10.44
C ILE A 44 -8.02 -8.74 -11.84
N ILE A 45 -8.97 -8.00 -12.41
CA ILE A 45 -9.46 -8.20 -13.77
C ILE A 45 -8.35 -7.90 -14.79
N GLU A 46 -7.59 -6.82 -14.61
CA GLU A 46 -6.39 -6.52 -15.41
C GLU A 46 -5.35 -7.65 -15.31
N GLY A 47 -5.08 -8.14 -14.09
CA GLY A 47 -4.20 -9.29 -13.86
C GLY A 47 -4.67 -10.54 -14.61
N PHE A 48 -5.97 -10.79 -14.65
CA PHE A 48 -6.56 -11.82 -15.50
C PHE A 48 -6.37 -11.54 -16.99
N ALA A 49 -6.54 -10.31 -17.47
CA ALA A 49 -6.35 -9.99 -18.88
C ALA A 49 -4.91 -10.26 -19.33
N TYR A 50 -3.91 -9.86 -18.53
CA TYR A 50 -2.50 -10.19 -18.80
C TYR A 50 -2.25 -11.69 -18.86
N LEU A 51 -2.73 -12.45 -17.87
CA LEU A 51 -2.47 -13.90 -17.83
C LEU A 51 -3.22 -14.64 -18.94
N LYS A 52 -4.42 -14.22 -19.33
CA LYS A 52 -5.20 -14.84 -20.42
C LYS A 52 -4.57 -14.57 -21.77
N LYS A 53 -4.09 -13.35 -22.00
CA LYS A 53 -3.29 -13.00 -23.19
C LYS A 53 -2.03 -13.85 -23.25
N ALA A 54 -1.25 -13.90 -22.17
CA ALA A 54 -0.03 -14.70 -22.12
C ALA A 54 -0.28 -16.20 -22.32
N ALA A 55 -1.34 -16.74 -21.71
CA ALA A 55 -1.72 -18.15 -21.87
C ALA A 55 -2.08 -18.47 -23.32
N ALA A 56 -2.79 -17.58 -24.03
CA ALA A 56 -3.07 -17.74 -25.46
C ALA A 56 -1.79 -17.80 -26.31
N TYR A 57 -0.83 -16.91 -26.06
CA TYR A 57 0.45 -16.89 -26.77
C TYR A 57 1.29 -18.16 -26.47
N ALA A 58 1.41 -18.54 -25.20
CA ALA A 58 2.15 -19.74 -24.79
C ALA A 58 1.53 -21.02 -25.38
N ASN A 59 0.20 -21.15 -25.34
CA ASN A 59 -0.51 -22.29 -25.92
C ASN A 59 -0.34 -22.34 -27.45
N CYS A 60 -0.32 -21.19 -28.11
CA CYS A 60 -0.11 -21.10 -29.55
C CYS A 60 1.31 -21.53 -29.94
N GLU A 61 2.33 -21.03 -29.24
CA GLU A 61 3.72 -21.38 -29.48
C GLU A 61 3.99 -22.87 -29.21
N LEU A 62 3.30 -23.45 -28.23
CA LEU A 62 3.37 -24.89 -27.93
C LEU A 62 2.46 -25.75 -28.83
N GLY A 63 1.79 -25.16 -29.81
CA GLY A 63 1.02 -25.86 -30.83
C GLY A 63 -0.32 -26.46 -30.37
N VAL A 64 -0.84 -26.04 -29.21
CA VAL A 64 -2.11 -26.54 -28.64
C VAL A 64 -3.27 -25.56 -28.79
N LEU A 65 -3.03 -24.35 -29.30
CA LEU A 65 -4.05 -23.36 -29.65
C LEU A 65 -3.78 -22.78 -31.06
N PRO A 66 -4.77 -22.74 -31.96
CA PRO A 66 -4.62 -22.09 -33.27
C PRO A 66 -4.35 -20.57 -33.16
N GLU A 67 -3.63 -20.04 -34.15
CA GLU A 67 -3.24 -18.61 -34.20
C GLU A 67 -4.45 -17.66 -34.23
N ASP A 68 -5.50 -18.00 -34.98
CA ASP A 68 -6.71 -17.18 -35.08
C ASP A 68 -7.45 -17.06 -33.74
N LYS A 69 -7.39 -18.11 -32.90
CA LYS A 69 -7.95 -18.09 -31.55
C LYS A 69 -7.08 -17.28 -30.60
N ARG A 70 -5.75 -17.43 -30.68
CA ARG A 70 -4.79 -16.60 -29.93
C ARG A 70 -5.06 -15.12 -30.18
N ASP A 71 -5.16 -14.71 -31.44
CA ASP A 71 -5.30 -13.31 -31.82
C ASP A 71 -6.60 -12.70 -31.28
N LYS A 72 -7.72 -13.43 -31.37
CA LYS A 72 -9.00 -12.97 -30.79
C LYS A 72 -8.96 -12.85 -29.27
N ILE A 73 -8.34 -13.81 -28.57
CA ILE A 73 -8.19 -13.73 -27.11
C ILE A 73 -7.35 -12.50 -26.75
N ALA A 74 -6.24 -12.29 -27.46
CA ALA A 74 -5.34 -11.17 -27.23
C ALA A 74 -6.02 -9.82 -27.45
N GLU A 75 -6.77 -9.68 -28.56
CA GLU A 75 -7.52 -8.46 -28.89
C GLU A 75 -8.51 -8.10 -27.77
N VAL A 76 -9.27 -9.08 -27.27
CA VAL A 76 -10.22 -8.80 -26.17
C VAL A 76 -9.50 -8.50 -24.86
N CYS A 77 -8.40 -9.18 -24.55
CA CYS A 77 -7.60 -8.85 -23.36
C CYS A 77 -7.09 -7.40 -23.44
N ASP A 78 -6.70 -6.94 -24.63
CA ASP A 78 -6.30 -5.55 -24.85
C ASP A 78 -7.47 -4.57 -24.71
N GLU A 79 -8.71 -4.96 -25.07
CA GLU A 79 -9.91 -4.16 -24.75
C GLU A 79 -10.18 -4.07 -23.24
N ILE A 80 -9.96 -5.16 -22.48
CA ILE A 80 -10.09 -5.17 -21.01
C ILE A 80 -9.06 -4.23 -20.39
N LEU A 81 -7.78 -4.36 -20.79
CA LEU A 81 -6.69 -3.52 -20.29
C LEU A 81 -6.85 -2.03 -20.68
N ALA A 82 -7.61 -1.74 -21.73
CA ALA A 82 -7.97 -0.38 -22.14
C ALA A 82 -9.24 0.16 -21.44
N GLY A 83 -9.82 -0.56 -20.46
CA GLY A 83 -11.01 -0.14 -19.71
C GLY A 83 -12.32 -0.16 -20.52
N LYS A 84 -12.36 -0.82 -21.69
CA LYS A 84 -13.54 -0.79 -22.57
C LYS A 84 -14.68 -1.70 -22.12
N LEU A 85 -14.41 -2.59 -21.15
CA LEU A 85 -15.31 -3.67 -20.74
C LEU A 85 -15.56 -3.69 -19.22
N ASP A 86 -15.30 -2.60 -18.51
CA ASP A 86 -15.38 -2.55 -17.04
C ASP A 86 -16.77 -2.92 -16.49
N ASP A 87 -17.83 -2.62 -17.23
CA ASP A 87 -19.20 -2.93 -16.86
C ASP A 87 -19.59 -4.40 -17.08
N GLN A 88 -18.62 -5.27 -17.42
CA GLN A 88 -18.78 -6.70 -17.71
C GLN A 88 -18.28 -7.62 -16.58
N PHE A 89 -17.82 -7.06 -15.46
CA PHE A 89 -17.27 -7.81 -14.33
C PHE A 89 -18.06 -7.56 -13.03
N PRO A 90 -19.29 -8.08 -12.91
CA PRO A 90 -20.23 -7.71 -11.86
C PRO A 90 -20.01 -8.43 -10.52
N LEU A 91 -19.02 -9.32 -10.45
CA LEU A 91 -18.84 -10.21 -9.31
C LEU A 91 -18.26 -9.50 -8.10
N VAL A 92 -18.62 -10.02 -6.93
CA VAL A 92 -18.21 -9.48 -5.63
C VAL A 92 -16.94 -10.15 -5.13
N ILE A 93 -16.24 -9.51 -4.20
CA ILE A 93 -15.09 -10.11 -3.47
C ILE A 93 -15.51 -11.41 -2.76
N TRP A 94 -16.70 -11.38 -2.15
CA TRP A 94 -17.24 -12.42 -1.29
C TRP A 94 -17.88 -13.56 -2.08
N GLN A 95 -17.08 -14.18 -2.93
CA GLN A 95 -17.46 -15.25 -3.84
C GLN A 95 -16.82 -16.58 -3.41
N THR A 96 -16.74 -17.57 -4.32
CA THR A 96 -15.91 -18.76 -4.07
C THR A 96 -14.47 -18.37 -3.69
N GLY A 97 -13.96 -19.00 -2.64
CA GLY A 97 -12.67 -18.67 -2.04
C GLY A 97 -11.45 -18.89 -2.93
N SER A 98 -11.56 -19.75 -3.96
CA SER A 98 -10.55 -19.94 -4.99
C SER A 98 -10.53 -18.83 -6.05
N GLY A 99 -11.60 -18.04 -6.14
CA GLY A 99 -11.80 -17.06 -7.21
C GLY A 99 -12.21 -17.66 -8.57
N THR A 100 -12.65 -18.92 -8.62
CA THR A 100 -13.15 -19.59 -9.84
C THR A 100 -14.21 -18.79 -10.58
N GLN A 101 -15.10 -18.10 -9.88
CA GLN A 101 -16.18 -17.36 -10.51
C GLN A 101 -15.65 -16.14 -11.28
N SER A 102 -14.67 -15.40 -10.75
CA SER A 102 -13.98 -14.34 -11.50
C SER A 102 -13.17 -14.87 -12.67
N ASN A 103 -12.48 -16.01 -12.51
CA ASN A 103 -11.80 -16.66 -13.65
C ASN A 103 -12.79 -16.99 -14.77
N MET A 104 -13.92 -17.59 -14.43
CA MET A 104 -14.96 -17.90 -15.41
C MET A 104 -15.64 -16.66 -15.99
N ASN A 105 -15.81 -15.60 -15.21
CA ASN A 105 -16.32 -14.34 -15.71
C ASN A 105 -15.44 -13.76 -16.80
N VAL A 106 -14.12 -13.73 -16.59
CA VAL A 106 -13.18 -13.27 -17.62
C VAL A 106 -13.20 -14.19 -18.84
N ASN A 107 -13.22 -15.52 -18.64
CA ASN A 107 -13.31 -16.47 -19.74
C ASN A 107 -14.58 -16.28 -20.60
N GLU A 108 -15.74 -16.10 -19.96
CA GLU A 108 -17.02 -15.89 -20.64
C GLU A 108 -17.05 -14.55 -21.38
N VAL A 109 -16.56 -13.46 -20.77
CA VAL A 109 -16.48 -12.14 -21.41
C VAL A 109 -15.57 -12.18 -22.62
N ILE A 110 -14.37 -12.77 -22.52
CA ILE A 110 -13.45 -12.92 -23.65
C ILE A 110 -14.10 -13.70 -24.79
N ALA A 111 -14.71 -14.84 -24.49
CA ALA A 111 -15.31 -15.70 -25.50
C ALA A 111 -16.47 -15.01 -26.24
N ASN A 112 -17.37 -14.38 -25.50
CA ASN A 112 -18.54 -13.71 -26.07
C ASN A 112 -18.17 -12.43 -26.82
N ARG A 113 -17.20 -11.66 -26.31
CA ARG A 113 -16.72 -10.46 -27.01
C ARG A 113 -15.98 -10.81 -28.30
N ALA A 114 -15.15 -11.86 -28.30
CA ALA A 114 -14.53 -12.36 -29.52
C ALA A 114 -15.56 -12.83 -30.57
N HIS A 115 -16.71 -13.34 -30.11
CA HIS A 115 -17.82 -13.72 -30.99
C HIS A 115 -18.49 -12.51 -31.65
N GLU A 116 -18.70 -11.42 -30.89
CA GLU A 116 -19.17 -10.13 -31.43
C GLU A 116 -18.17 -9.54 -32.44
N ILE A 117 -16.87 -9.54 -32.12
CA ILE A 117 -15.79 -9.04 -33.01
C ILE A 117 -15.76 -9.83 -34.33
N ALA A 118 -16.06 -11.13 -34.28
CA ALA A 118 -16.19 -11.97 -35.46
C ALA A 118 -17.48 -11.73 -36.27
N GLY A 119 -18.31 -10.75 -35.89
CA GLY A 119 -19.53 -10.37 -36.60
C GLY A 119 -20.77 -11.21 -36.26
N ASN A 120 -20.71 -12.01 -35.19
CA ASN A 120 -21.80 -12.90 -34.78
C ASN A 120 -22.59 -12.33 -33.59
N THR A 121 -23.78 -12.90 -33.35
CA THR A 121 -24.68 -12.52 -32.23
C THR A 121 -24.48 -13.46 -31.04
N ILE A 122 -24.22 -12.93 -29.84
CA ILE A 122 -24.06 -13.75 -28.63
C ILE A 122 -25.33 -14.57 -28.37
N GLY A 123 -25.15 -15.89 -28.24
CA GLY A 123 -26.23 -16.85 -27.97
C GLY A 123 -26.83 -17.47 -29.24
N GLU A 124 -26.36 -17.07 -30.43
CA GLU A 124 -26.75 -17.66 -31.71
C GLU A 124 -25.56 -18.41 -32.33
N GLY A 125 -25.81 -19.57 -32.94
CA GLY A 125 -24.77 -20.36 -33.61
C GLY A 125 -23.72 -20.97 -32.68
N GLU A 126 -22.59 -21.40 -33.26
CA GLU A 126 -21.46 -21.93 -32.51
C GLU A 126 -20.57 -20.79 -31.99
N LYS A 127 -20.14 -20.89 -30.72
CA LYS A 127 -19.26 -19.89 -30.12
C LYS A 127 -17.92 -19.86 -30.87
N THR A 128 -17.45 -18.66 -31.20
CA THR A 128 -16.15 -18.44 -31.84
C THR A 128 -15.00 -18.94 -30.98
N LEU A 129 -15.12 -18.78 -29.65
CA LEU A 129 -14.21 -19.33 -28.66
C LEU A 129 -15.03 -20.05 -27.59
N GLN A 130 -14.54 -21.19 -27.13
CA GLN A 130 -15.09 -21.87 -25.97
C GLN A 130 -14.44 -21.31 -24.69
N PRO A 131 -15.21 -20.85 -23.68
CA PRO A 131 -14.64 -20.29 -22.45
C PRO A 131 -13.66 -21.24 -21.75
N ASN A 132 -13.99 -22.54 -21.68
CA ASN A 132 -13.13 -23.54 -21.05
C ASN A 132 -12.06 -24.06 -22.00
N ASP A 133 -12.47 -24.51 -23.19
CA ASP A 133 -11.57 -25.25 -24.07
C ASP A 133 -10.58 -24.33 -24.76
N ASP A 134 -10.90 -23.06 -25.01
CA ASP A 134 -9.99 -22.12 -25.68
C ASP A 134 -9.40 -21.09 -24.72
N VAL A 135 -10.25 -20.32 -24.02
CA VAL A 135 -9.79 -19.20 -23.18
C VAL A 135 -9.10 -19.69 -21.90
N ASN A 136 -9.60 -20.79 -21.32
CA ASN A 136 -9.04 -21.43 -20.12
C ASN A 136 -8.15 -22.64 -20.45
N LYS A 137 -7.69 -22.79 -21.70
CA LYS A 137 -6.82 -23.90 -22.11
C LYS A 137 -5.54 -23.92 -21.28
N SER A 138 -5.18 -25.10 -20.76
CA SER A 138 -3.98 -25.35 -19.93
C SER A 138 -3.95 -24.57 -18.61
N GLN A 139 -5.12 -24.20 -18.09
CA GLN A 139 -5.26 -23.40 -16.87
C GLN A 139 -6.29 -24.03 -15.93
N SER A 140 -6.18 -23.67 -14.65
CA SER A 140 -7.16 -23.93 -13.60
C SER A 140 -7.50 -22.62 -12.89
N SER A 141 -8.68 -22.51 -12.29
CA SER A 141 -8.93 -21.36 -11.41
C SER A 141 -7.94 -21.29 -10.25
N ASN A 142 -7.44 -22.45 -9.82
CA ASN A 142 -6.54 -22.57 -8.68
C ASN A 142 -5.18 -21.94 -8.95
N ASP A 143 -4.68 -21.96 -10.20
CA ASP A 143 -3.41 -21.35 -10.59
C ASP A 143 -3.57 -20.00 -11.32
N THR A 144 -4.75 -19.70 -11.89
CA THR A 144 -5.00 -18.40 -12.52
C THR A 144 -5.28 -17.29 -11.51
N PHE A 145 -6.11 -17.53 -10.49
CA PHE A 145 -6.44 -16.47 -9.52
C PHE A 145 -5.22 -15.99 -8.73
N PRO A 146 -4.37 -16.86 -8.13
CA PRO A 146 -3.13 -16.40 -7.49
C PRO A 146 -2.22 -15.63 -8.47
N THR A 147 -2.12 -16.07 -9.72
CA THR A 147 -1.34 -15.35 -10.73
C THR A 147 -1.89 -13.94 -10.99
N GLY A 148 -3.21 -13.80 -11.18
CA GLY A 148 -3.85 -12.49 -11.34
C GLY A 148 -3.68 -11.61 -10.09
N MET A 149 -3.78 -12.21 -8.90
CA MET A 149 -3.54 -11.53 -7.62
C MET A 149 -2.11 -11.00 -7.49
N HIS A 150 -1.10 -11.81 -7.84
CA HIS A 150 0.30 -11.38 -7.79
C HIS A 150 0.58 -10.25 -8.79
N ILE A 151 0.07 -10.37 -10.03
CA ILE A 151 0.20 -9.31 -11.04
C ILE A 151 -0.40 -8.00 -10.52
N ALA A 152 -1.63 -8.05 -10.01
CA ALA A 152 -2.36 -6.88 -9.52
C ALA A 152 -1.62 -6.19 -8.37
N VAL A 153 -1.22 -6.96 -7.34
CA VAL A 153 -0.56 -6.41 -6.16
C VAL A 153 0.81 -5.87 -6.51
N TYR A 154 1.63 -6.61 -7.25
CA TYR A 154 2.96 -6.16 -7.65
C TYR A 154 2.89 -4.84 -8.43
N LYS A 155 2.00 -4.76 -9.42
CA LYS A 155 1.82 -3.56 -10.23
C LYS A 155 1.35 -2.38 -9.37
N LYS A 156 0.41 -2.58 -8.44
CA LYS A 156 -0.02 -1.53 -7.50
C LYS A 156 1.14 -1.00 -6.64
N LEU A 157 2.02 -1.89 -6.16
CA LEU A 157 3.19 -1.50 -5.37
C LEU A 157 4.17 -0.66 -6.18
N ILE A 158 4.46 -1.05 -7.41
CA ILE A 158 5.40 -0.35 -8.30
C ILE A 158 4.85 0.99 -8.79
N ASP A 159 3.57 1.03 -9.19
CA ASP A 159 3.02 2.18 -9.89
C ASP A 159 2.51 3.26 -8.93
N VAL A 160 2.08 2.88 -7.72
CA VAL A 160 1.39 3.79 -6.79
C VAL A 160 2.12 3.87 -5.45
N THR A 161 2.32 2.74 -4.78
CA THR A 161 2.78 2.75 -3.37
C THR A 161 4.22 3.22 -3.23
N ILE A 162 5.16 2.60 -3.94
CA ILE A 162 6.59 2.93 -3.84
C ILE A 162 6.84 4.39 -4.27
N PRO A 163 6.34 4.87 -5.43
CA PRO A 163 6.51 6.26 -5.83
C PRO A 163 5.93 7.25 -4.81
N GLY A 164 4.74 7.00 -4.27
CA GLY A 164 4.13 7.88 -3.27
C GLY A 164 4.95 7.97 -1.98
N VAL A 165 5.48 6.84 -1.50
CA VAL A 165 6.35 6.81 -0.31
C VAL A 165 7.71 7.47 -0.60
N GLU A 166 8.27 7.27 -1.80
CA GLU A 166 9.52 7.92 -2.23
C GLU A 166 9.36 9.44 -2.29
N GLN A 167 8.25 9.94 -2.85
CA GLN A 167 7.92 11.37 -2.88
C GLN A 167 7.88 11.96 -1.46
N MET A 168 7.17 11.32 -0.53
CA MET A 168 7.12 11.77 0.87
C MET A 168 8.48 11.73 1.55
N ARG A 169 9.26 10.68 1.31
CA ARG A 169 10.63 10.53 1.84
C ARG A 169 11.54 11.64 1.33
N ASP A 170 11.47 11.98 0.05
CA ASP A 170 12.29 13.02 -0.57
C ASP A 170 11.91 14.42 -0.10
N ALA A 171 10.61 14.70 0.08
CA ALA A 171 10.15 15.95 0.67
C ALA A 171 10.62 16.11 2.13
N LEU A 172 10.53 15.05 2.93
CA LEU A 172 11.06 15.04 4.30
C LEU A 172 12.58 15.21 4.34
N GLN A 173 13.33 14.62 3.38
CA GLN A 173 14.78 14.81 3.26
C GLN A 173 15.12 16.26 2.95
N LYS A 174 14.40 16.88 2.01
CA LYS A 174 14.56 18.31 1.72
C LYS A 174 14.31 19.18 2.95
N LYS A 175 13.23 18.92 3.70
CA LYS A 175 12.93 19.63 4.95
C LYS A 175 14.00 19.38 6.02
N SER A 176 14.52 18.15 6.12
CA SER A 176 15.63 17.82 7.01
C SER A 176 16.88 18.66 6.72
N GLU A 177 17.18 18.92 5.44
CA GLU A 177 18.33 19.75 5.03
C GLU A 177 18.07 21.25 5.26
N GLU A 178 16.86 21.73 4.95
CA GLU A 178 16.42 23.10 5.22
C GLU A 178 16.50 23.43 6.72
N PHE A 179 16.20 22.46 7.59
CA PHE A 179 16.11 22.66 9.04
C PHE A 179 17.36 22.23 9.82
N LYS A 180 18.46 21.92 9.13
CA LYS A 180 19.69 21.39 9.74
C LYS A 180 20.28 22.28 10.83
N ASP A 181 20.10 23.59 10.73
CA ASP A 181 20.67 24.58 11.67
C ASP A 181 19.63 25.08 12.69
N VAL A 182 18.39 24.56 12.66
CA VAL A 182 17.31 24.99 13.55
C VAL A 182 17.36 24.16 14.84
N VAL A 183 18.12 24.64 15.82
CA VAL A 183 18.19 24.01 17.15
C VAL A 183 16.83 24.16 17.84
N LYS A 184 16.35 23.08 18.46
CA LYS A 184 15.12 23.00 19.25
C LYS A 184 15.32 22.13 20.47
N ILE A 185 14.35 22.13 21.40
CA ILE A 185 14.39 21.23 22.55
C ILE A 185 13.95 19.82 22.13
N GLY A 186 14.75 18.81 22.48
CA GLY A 186 14.32 17.42 22.37
C GLY A 186 13.26 17.09 23.41
N ARG A 187 12.43 16.08 23.14
CA ARG A 187 11.48 15.55 24.12
C ARG A 187 11.54 14.04 24.20
N THR A 188 11.71 13.52 25.42
CA THR A 188 11.58 12.09 25.72
C THR A 188 10.54 11.93 26.81
N HIS A 189 9.66 10.93 26.69
CA HIS A 189 8.50 10.77 27.57
C HIS A 189 7.57 12.01 27.62
N LEU A 190 7.57 12.83 26.56
CA LEU A 190 6.91 14.15 26.48
C LEU A 190 7.46 15.22 27.44
N MET A 191 8.57 14.95 28.14
CA MET A 191 9.27 15.89 28.99
C MET A 191 10.40 16.55 28.22
N ASP A 192 10.78 17.76 28.62
CA ASP A 192 11.96 18.45 28.09
C ASP A 192 13.20 17.57 28.23
N ALA A 193 14.03 17.55 27.19
CA ALA A 193 15.30 16.83 27.14
C ALA A 193 16.42 17.76 26.63
N THR A 194 17.56 17.21 26.20
CA THR A 194 18.65 18.01 25.60
C THR A 194 18.27 18.54 24.22
N PRO A 195 18.94 19.59 23.73
CA PRO A 195 18.71 20.10 22.38
C PRO A 195 18.96 19.05 21.29
N VAL A 196 18.26 19.22 20.17
CA VAL A 196 18.48 18.56 18.87
C VAL A 196 18.19 19.58 17.78
N THR A 197 18.68 19.38 16.55
CA THR A 197 18.20 20.19 15.43
C THR A 197 16.89 19.61 14.89
N LEU A 198 16.02 20.47 14.37
CA LEU A 198 14.80 20.06 13.68
C LEU A 198 15.15 19.23 12.43
N GLY A 199 16.28 19.53 11.79
CA GLY A 199 16.85 18.68 10.73
C GLY A 199 17.18 17.27 11.23
N GLN A 200 17.86 17.11 12.37
CA GLN A 200 18.12 15.79 12.96
C GLN A 200 16.80 15.02 13.25
N GLU A 201 15.79 15.70 13.80
CA GLU A 201 14.48 15.09 14.05
C GLU A 201 13.83 14.58 12.75
N PHE A 202 13.83 15.39 11.69
CA PHE A 202 13.30 15.01 10.38
C PHE A 202 14.12 13.91 9.69
N SER A 203 15.43 13.88 9.90
CA SER A 203 16.30 12.79 9.39
C SER A 203 15.90 11.41 9.94
N GLY A 204 15.34 11.37 11.16
CA GLY A 204 14.76 10.16 11.73
C GLY A 204 13.57 9.66 10.91
N TYR A 205 12.68 10.56 10.47
CA TYR A 205 11.53 10.23 9.64
C TYR A 205 11.97 9.67 8.28
N VAL A 206 12.95 10.32 7.66
CA VAL A 206 13.55 9.86 6.39
C VAL A 206 14.12 8.45 6.53
N SER A 207 14.86 8.19 7.62
CA SER A 207 15.42 6.86 7.91
C SER A 207 14.32 5.80 8.05
N GLN A 208 13.23 6.10 8.76
CA GLN A 208 12.10 5.18 8.88
C GLN A 208 11.50 4.81 7.51
N LEU A 209 11.32 5.78 6.61
CA LEU A 209 10.79 5.54 5.27
C LEU A 209 11.79 4.79 4.37
N ASN A 210 13.10 5.09 4.46
CA ASN A 210 14.13 4.33 3.75
C ASN A 210 14.12 2.84 4.17
N HIS A 211 13.99 2.56 5.46
CA HIS A 211 13.88 1.18 5.96
C HIS A 211 12.57 0.50 5.53
N GLY A 212 11.45 1.22 5.54
CA GLY A 212 10.16 0.70 5.06
C GLY A 212 10.18 0.38 3.56
N LEU A 213 10.73 1.28 2.73
CA LEU A 213 10.92 1.06 1.29
C LEU A 213 11.82 -0.14 1.02
N LYS A 214 12.91 -0.28 1.77
CA LYS A 214 13.80 -1.45 1.67
C LYS A 214 13.06 -2.74 2.01
N ALA A 215 12.29 -2.75 3.11
CA ALA A 215 11.50 -3.91 3.50
C ALA A 215 10.50 -4.31 2.41
N LEU A 216 9.77 -3.34 1.85
CA LEU A 216 8.81 -3.59 0.76
C LEU A 216 9.48 -4.08 -0.52
N LYS A 217 10.60 -3.46 -0.94
CA LYS A 217 11.36 -3.89 -2.13
C LYS A 217 11.92 -5.30 -1.99
N ASN A 218 12.24 -5.74 -0.76
CA ASN A 218 12.72 -7.09 -0.49
C ASN A 218 11.65 -8.17 -0.64
N THR A 219 10.35 -7.84 -0.62
CA THR A 219 9.27 -8.81 -0.82
C THR A 219 8.95 -9.05 -2.30
N LEU A 220 9.39 -8.14 -3.18
CA LEU A 220 9.10 -8.19 -4.62
C LEU A 220 9.60 -9.47 -5.32
N PRO A 221 10.79 -10.03 -5.02
CA PRO A 221 11.23 -11.28 -5.64
C PRO A 221 10.23 -12.43 -5.43
N HIS A 222 9.77 -12.63 -4.19
CA HIS A 222 8.79 -13.68 -3.88
C HIS A 222 7.42 -13.39 -4.50
N LEU A 223 6.99 -12.12 -4.49
CA LEU A 223 5.74 -11.70 -5.13
C LEU A 223 5.76 -11.87 -6.66
N SER A 224 6.94 -11.87 -7.29
CA SER A 224 7.11 -12.07 -8.74
C SER A 224 6.95 -13.52 -9.18
N GLU A 225 6.91 -14.47 -8.25
CA GLU A 225 6.70 -15.88 -8.55
C GLU A 225 5.23 -16.19 -8.82
N LEU A 226 4.96 -16.80 -9.99
CA LEU A 226 3.61 -17.06 -10.48
C LEU A 226 3.23 -18.54 -10.36
N ALA A 227 2.00 -18.77 -9.89
CA ALA A 227 1.41 -20.10 -9.74
C ALA A 227 1.02 -20.77 -11.07
N LEU A 228 0.82 -19.98 -12.15
CA LEU A 228 0.31 -20.47 -13.42
C LEU A 228 1.15 -21.62 -13.99
N GLY A 229 0.47 -22.68 -14.43
CA GLY A 229 1.09 -23.93 -14.83
C GLY A 229 1.08 -25.00 -13.72
N GLY A 230 0.71 -24.65 -12.49
CA GLY A 230 0.44 -25.62 -11.42
C GLY A 230 -0.90 -26.38 -11.58
N THR A 231 -1.81 -25.83 -12.38
CA THR A 231 -3.17 -26.31 -12.63
C THR A 231 -3.98 -26.60 -11.38
N ALA A 232 -4.51 -27.81 -11.21
CA ALA A 232 -5.50 -28.10 -10.18
C ALA A 232 -4.88 -28.12 -8.78
N VAL A 233 -3.71 -28.75 -8.64
CA VAL A 233 -3.11 -29.11 -7.34
C VAL A 233 -1.58 -28.95 -7.31
N GLY A 234 -0.98 -28.37 -8.34
CA GLY A 234 0.46 -28.07 -8.40
C GLY A 234 1.27 -29.01 -9.30
N THR A 235 0.67 -30.06 -9.84
CA THR A 235 1.37 -31.07 -10.66
C THR A 235 1.58 -30.68 -12.12
N GLY A 236 0.88 -29.64 -12.59
CA GLY A 236 0.88 -29.25 -14.00
C GLY A 236 0.14 -30.22 -14.93
N LEU A 237 -0.71 -31.10 -14.39
CA LEU A 237 -1.57 -31.99 -15.18
C LEU A 237 -2.38 -31.16 -16.20
N ASN A 238 -2.48 -31.68 -17.43
CA ASN A 238 -3.16 -31.05 -18.58
C ASN A 238 -2.50 -29.76 -19.11
N THR A 239 -1.21 -29.56 -18.86
CA THR A 239 -0.40 -28.53 -19.54
C THR A 239 0.63 -29.15 -20.49
N PRO A 240 0.96 -28.49 -21.61
CA PRO A 240 2.09 -28.89 -22.44
C PRO A 240 3.41 -28.67 -21.69
N LYS A 241 4.43 -29.48 -22.01
CA LYS A 241 5.75 -29.36 -21.39
C LYS A 241 6.35 -27.97 -21.67
N GLY A 242 6.80 -27.29 -20.61
CA GLY A 242 7.41 -25.95 -20.70
C GLY A 242 6.39 -24.79 -20.69
N TYR A 243 5.09 -25.08 -20.52
CA TYR A 243 4.04 -24.07 -20.47
C TYR A 243 4.25 -23.01 -19.40
N ASP A 244 4.62 -23.42 -18.19
CA ASP A 244 4.76 -22.56 -17.01
C ASP A 244 5.87 -21.50 -17.18
N VAL A 245 7.04 -21.91 -17.66
CA VAL A 245 8.16 -20.99 -17.97
C VAL A 245 7.77 -20.04 -19.10
N LEU A 246 7.13 -20.56 -20.15
CA LEU A 246 6.79 -19.77 -21.32
C LEU A 246 5.68 -18.75 -21.03
N VAL A 247 4.65 -19.13 -20.29
CA VAL A 247 3.56 -18.21 -19.94
C VAL A 247 4.05 -17.12 -19.00
N ALA A 248 4.93 -17.44 -18.03
CA ALA A 248 5.54 -16.44 -17.16
C ALA A 248 6.39 -15.44 -17.96
N LYS A 249 7.15 -15.91 -18.96
CA LYS A 249 7.90 -15.04 -19.89
C LYS A 249 6.97 -14.06 -20.62
N TYR A 250 5.85 -14.52 -21.17
CA TYR A 250 4.89 -13.63 -21.84
C TYR A 250 4.22 -12.66 -20.87
N ILE A 251 3.91 -13.08 -19.65
CA ILE A 251 3.39 -12.17 -18.61
C ILE A 251 4.43 -11.08 -18.31
N ALA A 252 5.70 -11.45 -18.13
CA ALA A 252 6.78 -10.49 -17.90
C ALA A 252 6.94 -9.51 -19.07
N GLU A 253 6.89 -9.99 -20.31
CA GLU A 253 6.97 -9.16 -21.52
C GLU A 253 5.80 -8.17 -21.63
N PHE A 254 4.56 -8.63 -21.44
CA PHE A 254 3.37 -7.79 -21.59
C PHE A 254 3.20 -6.78 -20.45
N THR A 255 3.65 -7.12 -19.24
CA THR A 255 3.57 -6.21 -18.09
C THR A 255 4.79 -5.29 -17.99
N GLY A 256 5.93 -5.66 -18.59
CA GLY A 256 7.22 -5.01 -18.36
C GLY A 256 7.80 -5.26 -16.96
N LEU A 257 7.28 -6.24 -16.22
CA LEU A 257 7.65 -6.55 -14.84
C LEU A 257 8.36 -7.91 -14.74
N PRO A 258 9.23 -8.13 -13.74
CA PRO A 258 10.14 -9.28 -13.70
C PRO A 258 9.48 -10.57 -13.20
N PHE A 259 8.30 -10.92 -13.72
CA PHE A 259 7.58 -12.13 -13.32
C PHE A 259 8.29 -13.40 -13.78
N ILE A 260 8.27 -14.41 -12.92
CA ILE A 260 8.86 -15.73 -13.18
C ILE A 260 7.90 -16.84 -12.75
N THR A 261 8.13 -18.05 -13.24
CA THR A 261 7.40 -19.23 -12.77
C THR A 261 7.83 -19.55 -11.33
N ALA A 262 6.88 -19.83 -10.42
CA ALA A 262 7.22 -20.16 -9.03
C ALA A 262 8.07 -21.43 -8.94
N GLU A 263 9.06 -21.46 -8.05
CA GLU A 263 9.92 -22.65 -7.90
C GLU A 263 9.13 -23.87 -7.43
N ASN A 264 8.12 -23.66 -6.57
CA ASN A 264 7.26 -24.70 -6.05
C ASN A 264 5.77 -24.37 -6.26
N LYS A 265 5.11 -25.12 -7.14
CA LYS A 265 3.68 -24.92 -7.45
C LYS A 265 2.73 -25.39 -6.35
N PHE A 266 3.16 -26.22 -5.42
CA PHE A 266 2.32 -26.62 -4.30
C PHE A 266 2.19 -25.49 -3.28
N GLU A 267 3.30 -24.84 -2.95
CA GLU A 267 3.31 -23.64 -2.10
C GLU A 267 2.43 -22.54 -2.71
N ALA A 268 2.65 -22.19 -3.97
CA ALA A 268 1.95 -21.10 -4.65
C ALA A 268 0.42 -21.29 -4.78
N LEU A 269 -0.09 -22.50 -4.50
CA LEU A 269 -1.51 -22.82 -4.49
C LEU A 269 -2.06 -22.96 -3.06
N ALA A 270 -1.33 -23.68 -2.22
CA ALA A 270 -1.70 -24.07 -0.86
C ALA A 270 -1.56 -22.95 0.16
N ALA A 271 -0.69 -21.98 -0.11
CA ALA A 271 -0.40 -20.82 0.73
C ALA A 271 -0.39 -19.53 -0.10
N HIS A 272 -0.20 -18.39 0.57
CA HIS A 272 -0.03 -17.06 -0.05
C HIS A 272 0.98 -16.26 0.76
N ASP A 273 2.12 -16.88 1.07
CA ASP A 273 3.11 -16.30 1.98
C ASP A 273 3.74 -15.04 1.39
N ALA A 274 3.91 -14.97 0.07
CA ALA A 274 4.33 -13.75 -0.64
C ALA A 274 3.40 -12.54 -0.37
N ILE A 275 2.08 -12.77 -0.27
CA ILE A 275 1.09 -11.73 0.02
C ILE A 275 1.15 -11.34 1.50
N VAL A 276 1.28 -12.31 2.40
CA VAL A 276 1.41 -12.06 3.84
C VAL A 276 2.70 -11.26 4.13
N GLU A 277 3.81 -11.65 3.52
CA GLU A 277 5.10 -10.97 3.64
C GLU A 277 5.02 -9.53 3.11
N SER A 278 4.48 -9.35 1.90
CA SER A 278 4.31 -8.03 1.28
C SER A 278 3.40 -7.11 2.11
N HIS A 279 2.31 -7.64 2.65
CA HIS A 279 1.43 -6.86 3.53
C HIS A 279 2.12 -6.52 4.87
N GLY A 280 2.95 -7.43 5.40
CA GLY A 280 3.78 -7.16 6.57
C GLY A 280 4.70 -5.95 6.38
N ALA A 281 5.28 -5.78 5.20
CA ALA A 281 6.06 -4.59 4.84
C ALA A 281 5.19 -3.32 4.74
N LEU A 282 3.98 -3.41 4.16
CA LEU A 282 3.01 -2.31 4.16
C LEU A 282 2.61 -1.89 5.59
N LYS A 283 2.41 -2.84 6.49
CA LYS A 283 2.17 -2.55 7.92
C LYS A 283 3.36 -1.82 8.54
N GLN A 284 4.60 -2.24 8.26
CA GLN A 284 5.78 -1.55 8.79
C GLN A 284 5.84 -0.09 8.33
N LEU A 285 5.52 0.18 7.07
CA LEU A 285 5.36 1.54 6.55
C LEU A 285 4.24 2.30 7.30
N ALA A 286 3.06 1.70 7.48
CA ALA A 286 1.96 2.31 8.22
C ALA A 286 2.33 2.65 9.68
N VAL A 287 3.10 1.80 10.37
CA VAL A 287 3.60 2.11 11.73
C VAL A 287 4.49 3.36 11.72
N SER A 288 5.40 3.44 10.74
CA SER A 288 6.31 4.58 10.59
C SER A 288 5.58 5.87 10.23
N LEU A 289 4.68 5.81 9.25
CA LEU A 289 3.85 6.93 8.81
C LEU A 289 2.95 7.44 9.92
N ASN A 290 2.36 6.55 10.73
CA ASN A 290 1.55 6.94 11.88
C ASN A 290 2.36 7.74 12.90
N LYS A 291 3.61 7.34 13.16
CA LYS A 291 4.51 8.11 14.04
C LYS A 291 4.79 9.48 13.45
N ILE A 292 5.19 9.56 12.19
CA ILE A 292 5.50 10.82 11.50
C ILE A 292 4.29 11.77 11.53
N GLY A 293 3.09 11.29 11.16
CA GLY A 293 1.87 12.07 11.23
C GLY A 293 1.54 12.57 12.64
N ASN A 294 1.78 11.74 13.67
CA ASN A 294 1.61 12.13 15.07
C ASN A 294 2.58 13.23 15.52
N ASP A 295 3.86 13.11 15.19
CA ASP A 295 4.86 14.12 15.55
C ASP A 295 4.51 15.45 14.88
N ILE A 296 4.21 15.47 13.57
CA ILE A 296 3.88 16.70 12.84
C ILE A 296 2.68 17.42 13.48
N ARG A 297 1.59 16.72 13.82
CA ARG A 297 0.44 17.37 14.48
C ARG A 297 0.74 17.84 15.91
N MET A 298 1.61 17.14 16.63
CA MET A 298 2.02 17.54 17.99
C MET A 298 2.89 18.79 17.94
N LEU A 299 3.89 18.84 17.05
CA LEU A 299 4.76 19.99 16.84
C LEU A 299 3.97 21.22 16.36
N ALA A 300 2.93 21.01 15.55
CA ALA A 300 2.05 22.09 15.06
C ALA A 300 0.91 22.48 16.03
N SER A 301 0.79 21.81 17.18
CA SER A 301 -0.31 22.07 18.13
C SER A 301 -0.28 23.52 18.66
N GLY A 302 -1.40 24.24 18.60
CA GLY A 302 -1.43 25.66 18.96
C GLY A 302 -2.71 26.37 18.49
N PRO A 303 -2.64 27.66 18.13
CA PRO A 303 -1.44 28.46 17.89
C PRO A 303 -0.83 29.11 19.15
N ARG A 304 -1.51 29.02 20.31
CA ARG A 304 -1.05 29.70 21.55
C ARG A 304 -0.97 28.79 22.78
N SER A 305 -1.71 27.69 22.80
CA SER A 305 -1.89 26.84 23.99
C SER A 305 -1.37 25.41 23.76
N GLY A 306 -0.39 25.25 22.88
CA GLY A 306 0.26 23.98 22.54
C GLY A 306 1.77 24.13 22.41
N ILE A 307 2.41 23.21 21.69
CA ILE A 307 3.86 23.23 21.44
C ILE A 307 4.23 24.32 20.42
N GLY A 308 3.65 24.26 19.22
CA GLY A 308 3.75 25.31 18.21
C GLY A 308 5.15 25.55 17.63
N GLU A 309 6.00 24.53 17.60
CA GLU A 309 7.37 24.61 17.07
C GLU A 309 7.42 24.66 15.55
N ILE A 310 6.43 24.09 14.87
CA ILE A 310 6.29 24.19 13.41
C ILE A 310 4.95 24.79 13.04
N ILE A 311 4.90 25.36 11.84
CA ILE A 311 3.70 25.85 11.17
C ILE A 311 3.44 24.92 10.00
N ILE A 312 2.18 24.53 9.82
CA ILE A 312 1.72 23.71 8.69
C ILE A 312 0.79 24.55 7.79
N PRO A 313 0.65 24.19 6.50
CA PRO A 313 -0.29 24.85 5.59
C PRO A 313 -1.73 24.86 6.10
N SER A 314 -2.47 25.91 5.75
CA SER A 314 -3.88 26.07 6.08
C SER A 314 -4.73 25.84 4.82
N ASN A 315 -5.21 24.61 4.63
CA ASN A 315 -5.88 24.20 3.39
C ASN A 315 -7.40 24.44 3.41
N GLU A 316 -8.03 24.34 4.58
CA GLU A 316 -9.46 24.55 4.75
C GLU A 316 -9.83 25.19 6.10
N PRO A 317 -11.02 25.81 6.23
CA PRO A 317 -11.51 26.27 7.52
C PRO A 317 -11.67 25.10 8.52
N GLY A 318 -10.93 25.15 9.63
CA GLY A 318 -10.87 24.04 10.60
C GLY A 318 -12.03 23.98 11.59
N SER A 319 -13.00 24.90 11.53
CA SER A 319 -14.19 24.88 12.38
C SER A 319 -15.33 25.70 11.81
N SER A 320 -16.55 25.19 11.94
CA SER A 320 -17.78 25.91 11.60
C SER A 320 -18.12 27.05 12.58
N ILE A 321 -17.57 27.04 13.80
CA ILE A 321 -17.92 28.01 14.87
C ILE A 321 -16.74 28.85 15.35
N MET A 322 -15.50 28.44 15.10
CA MET A 322 -14.28 29.17 15.48
C MET A 322 -13.58 29.75 14.23
N PRO A 323 -13.92 30.97 13.80
CA PRO A 323 -13.24 31.63 12.70
C PRO A 323 -11.72 31.68 12.92
N GLY A 324 -10.95 31.30 11.91
CA GLY A 324 -9.48 31.31 11.96
C GLY A 324 -8.83 30.07 12.58
N LYS A 325 -9.60 29.08 13.07
CA LYS A 325 -9.03 27.78 13.48
C LYS A 325 -8.61 26.97 12.25
N VAL A 326 -7.40 26.42 12.30
CA VAL A 326 -6.83 25.52 11.29
C VAL A 326 -6.44 24.21 11.97
N ASN A 327 -6.77 23.07 11.37
CA ASN A 327 -6.49 21.73 11.92
C ASN A 327 -5.43 21.02 11.08
N PRO A 328 -4.69 20.06 11.66
CA PRO A 328 -3.74 19.21 10.94
C PRO A 328 -4.47 18.05 10.22
N THR A 329 -5.43 18.36 9.35
CA THR A 329 -6.33 17.38 8.70
C THR A 329 -5.60 16.34 7.86
N GLN A 330 -4.51 16.72 7.20
CA GLN A 330 -3.67 15.80 6.45
C GLN A 330 -3.02 14.74 7.36
N ALA A 331 -2.58 15.13 8.57
CA ALA A 331 -2.06 14.18 9.56
C ALA A 331 -3.18 13.28 10.13
N GLU A 332 -4.40 13.82 10.28
CA GLU A 332 -5.58 13.04 10.67
C GLU A 332 -5.89 11.96 9.63
N ALA A 333 -5.98 12.33 8.35
CA ALA A 333 -6.20 11.40 7.25
C ALA A 333 -5.11 10.32 7.15
N LEU A 334 -3.83 10.72 7.20
CA LEU A 334 -2.70 9.79 7.17
C LEU A 334 -2.78 8.76 8.30
N THR A 335 -3.10 9.19 9.52
CA THR A 335 -3.16 8.28 10.67
C THR A 335 -4.39 7.38 10.69
N MET A 336 -5.53 7.81 10.11
CA MET A 336 -6.66 6.92 9.85
C MET A 336 -6.32 5.84 8.82
N VAL A 337 -5.64 6.21 7.72
CA VAL A 337 -5.14 5.26 6.73
C VAL A 337 -4.20 4.23 7.38
N CYS A 338 -3.29 4.68 8.23
CA CYS A 338 -2.37 3.76 8.92
C CYS A 338 -3.12 2.74 9.79
N ALA A 339 -4.17 3.17 10.51
CA ALA A 339 -5.00 2.26 11.29
C ALA A 339 -5.74 1.25 10.41
N GLN A 340 -6.28 1.69 9.26
CA GLN A 340 -6.94 0.81 8.30
C GLN A 340 -5.98 -0.26 7.76
N VAL A 341 -4.76 0.13 7.36
CA VAL A 341 -3.74 -0.82 6.88
C VAL A 341 -3.39 -1.85 7.95
N MET A 342 -3.25 -1.44 9.21
CA MET A 342 -2.98 -2.38 10.31
C MET A 342 -4.14 -3.36 10.53
N GLY A 343 -5.39 -2.91 10.37
CA GLY A 343 -6.56 -3.80 10.39
C GLY A 343 -6.57 -4.79 9.22
N ASN A 344 -6.26 -4.31 8.02
CA ASN A 344 -6.14 -5.13 6.81
C ASN A 344 -5.04 -6.20 6.95
N ASP A 345 -3.93 -5.88 7.64
CA ASP A 345 -2.84 -6.83 7.91
C ASP A 345 -3.31 -8.03 8.73
N VAL A 346 -4.16 -7.79 9.73
CA VAL A 346 -4.77 -8.86 10.52
C VAL A 346 -5.66 -9.71 9.63
N ALA A 347 -6.48 -9.10 8.76
CA ALA A 347 -7.33 -9.85 7.83
C ALA A 347 -6.50 -10.72 6.87
N VAL A 348 -5.44 -10.17 6.28
CA VAL A 348 -4.51 -10.91 5.39
C VAL A 348 -3.81 -12.03 6.15
N THR A 349 -3.30 -11.76 7.35
CA THR A 349 -2.64 -12.77 8.19
C THR A 349 -3.59 -13.92 8.50
N ILE A 350 -4.82 -13.61 8.95
CA ILE A 350 -5.85 -14.63 9.20
C ILE A 350 -6.14 -15.40 7.91
N GLY A 351 -6.35 -14.74 6.77
CA GLY A 351 -6.54 -15.43 5.48
C GLY A 351 -5.38 -16.37 5.11
N GLY A 352 -4.14 -15.96 5.36
CA GLY A 352 -2.96 -16.79 5.14
C GLY A 352 -2.98 -18.09 5.96
N THR A 353 -3.47 -18.03 7.21
CA THR A 353 -3.56 -19.22 8.07
C THR A 353 -4.62 -20.24 7.66
N GLN A 354 -5.54 -19.90 6.76
CA GLN A 354 -6.70 -20.76 6.43
C GLN A 354 -6.44 -21.72 5.24
N GLY A 355 -5.17 -22.00 4.94
CA GLY A 355 -4.77 -22.99 3.94
C GLY A 355 -5.11 -24.42 4.40
N HIS A 356 -5.65 -25.24 3.48
CA HIS A 356 -5.95 -26.64 3.75
C HIS A 356 -5.48 -27.51 2.56
N TYR A 357 -4.56 -28.43 2.83
CA TYR A 357 -3.99 -29.32 1.81
C TYR A 357 -3.47 -28.55 0.59
N GLU A 358 -3.93 -28.86 -0.63
CA GLU A 358 -3.38 -28.29 -1.87
C GLU A 358 -3.89 -26.88 -2.21
N LEU A 359 -4.79 -26.26 -1.42
CA LEU A 359 -5.36 -24.96 -1.79
C LEU A 359 -5.75 -24.07 -0.60
N ASN A 360 -5.24 -22.84 -0.57
CA ASN A 360 -5.82 -21.77 0.24
C ASN A 360 -7.00 -21.11 -0.51
N VAL A 361 -8.17 -21.08 0.13
CA VAL A 361 -9.44 -20.57 -0.42
C VAL A 361 -9.86 -19.23 0.22
N PHE A 362 -8.92 -18.38 0.59
CA PHE A 362 -9.18 -17.01 1.06
C PHE A 362 -8.65 -15.95 0.06
N LYS A 363 -8.38 -16.36 -1.19
CA LYS A 363 -7.63 -15.57 -2.17
C LYS A 363 -8.27 -14.20 -2.46
N PRO A 364 -9.58 -14.09 -2.77
CA PRO A 364 -10.20 -12.78 -3.07
C PRO A 364 -10.11 -11.76 -1.93
N MET A 365 -10.30 -12.21 -0.69
CA MET A 365 -10.24 -11.33 0.48
C MET A 365 -8.81 -10.84 0.74
N MET A 366 -7.82 -11.71 0.62
CA MET A 366 -6.41 -11.33 0.78
C MET A 366 -5.98 -10.34 -0.31
N ALA A 367 -6.35 -10.61 -1.57
CA ALA A 367 -6.08 -9.74 -2.71
C ALA A 367 -6.67 -8.34 -2.50
N TYR A 368 -7.95 -8.25 -2.11
CA TYR A 368 -8.64 -6.99 -1.85
C TYR A 368 -7.94 -6.16 -0.77
N ASN A 369 -7.62 -6.77 0.37
CA ASN A 369 -6.98 -6.04 1.48
C ASN A 369 -5.57 -5.56 1.12
N ALA A 370 -4.79 -6.38 0.39
CA ALA A 370 -3.47 -5.98 -0.10
C ALA A 370 -3.55 -4.81 -1.08
N LEU A 371 -4.45 -4.87 -2.06
CA LEU A 371 -4.65 -3.79 -3.03
C LEU A 371 -5.13 -2.50 -2.37
N GLN A 372 -6.10 -2.58 -1.45
CA GLN A 372 -6.58 -1.41 -0.71
C GLN A 372 -5.47 -0.77 0.11
N SER A 373 -4.70 -1.55 0.87
CA SER A 373 -3.61 -1.02 1.69
C SER A 373 -2.52 -0.37 0.83
N ALA A 374 -2.16 -0.99 -0.29
CA ALA A 374 -1.18 -0.46 -1.23
C ALA A 374 -1.63 0.88 -1.85
N GLN A 375 -2.90 0.97 -2.28
CA GLN A 375 -3.49 2.20 -2.81
C GLN A 375 -3.51 3.31 -1.75
N LEU A 376 -4.06 3.04 -0.57
CA LEU A 376 -4.22 4.03 0.49
C LEU A 376 -2.88 4.61 0.97
N ILE A 377 -1.84 3.77 1.09
CA ILE A 377 -0.50 4.27 1.47
C ILE A 377 0.06 5.21 0.41
N GLY A 378 -0.02 4.84 -0.87
CA GLY A 378 0.46 5.70 -1.95
C GLY A 378 -0.25 7.05 -1.96
N ASP A 379 -1.58 7.04 -1.98
CA ASP A 379 -2.40 8.25 -2.02
C ASP A 379 -2.19 9.14 -0.78
N ALA A 380 -2.15 8.54 0.41
CA ALA A 380 -1.95 9.30 1.64
C ALA A 380 -0.57 9.94 1.71
N CYS A 381 0.48 9.27 1.24
CA CYS A 381 1.82 9.83 1.17
C CYS A 381 1.89 11.01 0.19
N VAL A 382 1.30 10.89 -1.00
CA VAL A 382 1.23 11.99 -1.99
C VAL A 382 0.46 13.17 -1.40
N SER A 383 -0.76 12.94 -0.91
CA SER A 383 -1.60 13.99 -0.34
C SER A 383 -0.94 14.69 0.86
N PHE A 384 -0.35 13.93 1.77
CA PHE A 384 0.34 14.48 2.94
C PHE A 384 1.59 15.27 2.55
N THR A 385 2.27 14.86 1.47
CA THR A 385 3.44 15.59 0.97
C THR A 385 3.03 16.97 0.45
N GLU A 386 2.13 16.98 -0.53
CA GLU A 386 1.74 18.19 -1.25
C GLU A 386 0.99 19.19 -0.36
N ASN A 387 0.12 18.69 0.52
CA ASN A 387 -0.78 19.53 1.31
C ASN A 387 -0.31 19.74 2.76
N CYS A 388 0.84 19.20 3.15
CA CYS A 388 1.39 19.39 4.50
C CYS A 388 2.90 19.55 4.48
N VAL A 389 3.65 18.49 4.15
CA VAL A 389 5.13 18.43 4.33
C VAL A 389 5.84 19.54 3.58
N ASP A 390 5.49 19.79 2.32
CA ASP A 390 6.18 20.77 1.47
C ASP A 390 6.11 22.19 2.03
N GLY A 391 5.02 22.53 2.73
CA GLY A 391 4.81 23.84 3.33
C GLY A 391 5.07 23.92 4.83
N ILE A 392 5.73 22.92 5.43
CA ILE A 392 6.18 23.02 6.82
C ILE A 392 7.22 24.12 6.95
N GLU A 393 7.05 24.98 7.96
CA GLU A 393 8.00 26.05 8.31
C GLU A 393 8.29 26.04 9.82
N PRO A 394 9.52 26.31 10.26
CA PRO A 394 9.86 26.42 11.67
C PRO A 394 9.32 27.71 12.27
N ASN A 395 8.69 27.61 13.45
CA ASN A 395 8.33 28.78 14.24
C ASN A 395 9.52 29.19 15.11
N HIS A 396 10.50 29.86 14.52
CA HIS A 396 11.75 30.25 15.19
C HIS A 396 11.53 30.95 16.53
N LYS A 397 10.53 31.83 16.63
CA LYS A 397 10.22 32.53 17.88
C LYS A 397 9.83 31.56 18.98
N LYS A 398 8.93 30.61 18.67
CA LYS A 398 8.45 29.65 19.67
C LYS A 398 9.52 28.61 20.03
N ILE A 399 10.28 28.17 19.04
CA ILE A 399 11.43 27.27 19.25
C ILE A 399 12.44 27.90 20.20
N GLN A 400 12.83 29.16 19.96
CA GLN A 400 13.77 29.88 20.83
C GLN A 400 13.21 30.04 22.26
N GLU A 401 11.94 30.43 22.39
CA GLU A 401 11.27 30.54 23.68
C GLU A 401 11.31 29.22 24.47
N LEU A 402 11.10 28.08 23.81
CA LEU A 402 11.11 26.77 24.46
C LEU A 402 12.53 26.32 24.84
N LEU A 403 13.53 26.64 24.03
CA LEU A 403 14.94 26.40 24.34
C LEU A 403 15.38 27.21 25.57
N ASP A 404 15.12 28.51 25.58
CA ASP A 404 15.56 29.42 26.65
C ASP A 404 14.94 29.07 28.01
N ASN A 405 13.72 28.51 28.00
CA ASN A 405 13.01 28.09 29.19
C ASN A 405 13.39 26.70 29.70
N SER A 406 14.14 25.91 28.93
CA SER A 406 14.40 24.52 29.31
C SER A 406 15.47 24.38 30.39
N LEU A 407 15.11 23.69 31.47
CA LEU A 407 16.05 23.37 32.55
C LEU A 407 17.03 22.26 32.18
N MET A 408 16.86 21.59 31.03
CA MET A 408 17.74 20.50 30.59
C MET A 408 19.03 20.97 29.94
N LEU A 409 19.15 22.26 29.62
CA LEU A 409 20.42 22.86 29.19
C LEU A 409 21.52 22.76 30.27
N VAL A 410 21.11 22.56 31.54
CA VAL A 410 22.01 22.31 32.67
C VAL A 410 22.95 21.13 32.44
N THR A 411 22.58 20.19 31.57
CA THR A 411 23.39 19.01 31.24
C THR A 411 24.75 19.37 30.64
N ALA A 412 24.87 20.54 29.97
CA ALA A 412 26.15 21.07 29.49
C ALA A 412 27.15 21.32 30.64
N LEU A 413 26.65 21.61 31.85
CA LEU A 413 27.47 21.88 33.03
C LEU A 413 28.02 20.61 33.68
N ASN A 414 27.47 19.41 33.38
CA ASN A 414 27.85 18.16 34.05
C ASN A 414 29.36 17.89 33.97
N THR A 415 29.98 18.13 32.81
CA THR A 415 31.42 17.91 32.60
C THR A 415 32.31 19.00 33.19
N LYS A 416 31.71 20.12 33.63
CA LYS A 416 32.42 21.29 34.16
C LYS A 416 32.39 21.34 35.68
N ILE A 417 31.22 21.06 36.28
CA ILE A 417 30.98 21.20 37.72
C ILE A 417 30.53 19.90 38.40
N GLY A 418 30.28 18.84 37.64
CA GLY A 418 29.79 17.56 38.13
C GLY A 418 28.26 17.48 38.25
N TYR A 419 27.72 16.26 38.16
CA TYR A 419 26.28 15.99 38.10
C TYR A 419 25.49 16.57 39.28
N TYR A 420 25.95 16.40 40.52
CA TYR A 420 25.20 16.84 41.70
C TYR A 420 25.00 18.36 41.74
N LYS A 421 26.02 19.14 41.38
CA LYS A 421 25.92 20.60 41.34
C LYS A 421 24.99 21.07 40.22
N ALA A 422 25.07 20.44 39.05
CA ALA A 422 24.16 20.72 37.94
C ALA A 422 22.70 20.36 38.30
N ALA A 423 22.47 19.22 38.95
CA ALA A 423 21.15 18.82 39.40
C ALA A 423 20.57 19.81 40.43
N GLU A 424 21.38 20.28 41.37
CA GLU A 424 20.97 21.29 42.36
C GLU A 424 20.57 22.62 41.69
N ILE A 425 21.31 23.08 40.67
CA ILE A 425 20.95 24.27 39.88
C ILE A 425 19.56 24.10 39.27
N ALA A 426 19.31 22.99 38.56
CA ALA A 426 18.03 22.76 37.89
C ALA A 426 16.86 22.59 38.88
N GLN A 427 17.06 21.86 39.98
CA GLN A 427 16.04 21.70 41.02
C GLN A 427 15.67 23.04 41.66
N THR A 428 16.67 23.88 41.91
CA THR A 428 16.49 25.18 42.54
C THR A 428 15.85 26.18 41.57
N ALA A 429 16.24 26.15 40.30
CA ALA A 429 15.63 26.95 39.23
C ALA A 429 14.14 26.62 39.08
N HIS A 430 13.82 25.33 39.05
CA HIS A 430 12.43 24.88 39.02
C HIS A 430 11.64 25.34 40.26
N ALA A 431 12.19 25.14 41.46
CA ALA A 431 11.52 25.49 42.71
C ALA A 431 11.26 27.00 42.84
N ASN A 432 12.16 27.84 42.33
CA ASN A 432 12.06 29.30 42.45
C ASN A 432 11.41 29.98 41.23
N GLY A 433 11.21 29.26 40.12
CA GLY A 433 10.75 29.83 38.86
C GLY A 433 11.76 30.78 38.21
N THR A 434 13.06 30.52 38.42
CA THR A 434 14.19 31.30 37.91
C THR A 434 14.88 30.56 36.76
N SER A 435 15.76 31.26 36.03
CA SER A 435 16.55 30.64 34.96
C SER A 435 17.72 29.81 35.52
N LEU A 436 18.23 28.88 34.70
CA LEU A 436 19.45 28.14 35.03
C LEU A 436 20.65 29.06 35.28
N LYS A 437 20.77 30.14 34.50
CA LYS A 437 21.87 31.11 34.60
C LYS A 437 21.85 31.80 35.96
N GLU A 438 20.69 32.32 36.35
CA GLU A 438 20.50 33.00 37.64
C GLU A 438 20.88 32.09 38.80
N GLU A 439 20.44 30.82 38.79
CA GLU A 439 20.73 29.89 39.88
C GLU A 439 22.18 29.40 39.88
N ALA A 440 22.78 29.16 38.72
CA ALA A 440 24.19 28.77 38.62
C ALA A 440 25.12 29.83 39.22
N VAL A 441 24.82 31.10 38.97
CA VAL A 441 25.55 32.24 39.54
C VAL A 441 25.22 32.42 41.02
N ARG A 442 23.93 32.35 41.42
CA ARG A 442 23.50 32.54 42.81
C ARG A 442 24.07 31.49 43.76
N LEU A 443 24.15 30.23 43.32
CA LEU A 443 24.77 29.13 44.08
C LEU A 443 26.31 29.21 44.08
N GLY A 444 26.91 30.11 43.30
CA GLY A 444 28.36 30.29 43.21
C GLY A 444 29.08 29.14 42.50
N TYR A 445 28.36 28.32 41.74
CA TYR A 445 28.92 27.16 41.05
C TYR A 445 29.52 27.50 39.69
N VAL A 446 28.99 28.53 39.01
CA VAL A 446 29.43 28.98 37.68
C VAL A 446 29.39 30.50 37.63
N SER A 447 30.38 31.13 37.01
CA SER A 447 30.35 32.58 36.74
C SER A 447 29.39 32.90 35.59
N GLU A 448 28.96 34.16 35.44
CA GLU A 448 28.09 34.54 34.33
C GLU A 448 28.74 34.26 32.96
N GLU A 449 30.03 34.61 32.84
CA GLU A 449 30.84 34.42 31.62
C GLU A 449 31.03 32.93 31.29
N ASP A 450 31.32 32.11 32.30
CA ASP A 450 31.47 30.66 32.11
C ASP A 450 30.15 30.02 31.70
N PHE A 451 29.01 30.48 32.24
CA PHE A 451 27.70 29.96 31.86
C PHE A 451 27.41 30.25 30.38
N ASP A 452 27.57 31.50 29.94
CA ASP A 452 27.34 31.89 28.54
C ASP A 452 28.29 31.16 27.58
N LYS A 453 29.50 30.85 28.04
CA LYS A 453 30.49 30.10 27.26
C LYS A 453 30.19 28.61 27.18
N TRP A 454 29.64 28.01 28.24
CA TRP A 454 29.46 26.56 28.33
C TRP A 454 28.07 26.08 27.92
N VAL A 455 27.03 26.92 28.09
CA VAL A 455 25.64 26.56 27.84
C VAL A 455 25.18 27.22 26.53
N ARG A 456 25.64 26.65 25.42
CA ARG A 456 25.31 27.09 24.06
C ARG A 456 24.54 25.98 23.35
N PRO A 457 23.22 26.09 23.16
CA PRO A 457 22.41 25.03 22.55
C PRO A 457 22.94 24.52 21.20
N GLU A 458 23.54 25.40 20.39
CA GLU A 458 24.17 25.07 19.12
C GLU A 458 25.43 24.21 19.23
N ASP A 459 26.12 24.23 20.38
CA ASP A 459 27.28 23.38 20.65
C ASP A 459 26.89 22.04 21.31
N MET A 460 25.59 21.82 21.55
CA MET A 460 25.04 20.62 22.21
C MET A 460 24.42 19.60 21.25
N VAL A 461 24.50 19.82 19.93
CA VAL A 461 23.79 19.04 18.89
C VAL A 461 24.70 18.38 17.85
#